data_AF-A0A3D2JTT6-F1
#
_entry.id   AF-A0A3D2JTT6-F1
#
_cell.length_a   1.000
_cell.length_b   1.000
_cell.length_c   1.000
_cell.angle_alpha   90.00
_cell.angle_beta   90.00
_cell.angle_gamma   90.00
#
_symmetry.space_group_name_H-M   'P 1'
#
loop_
_entity.id
_entity.type
_entity.pdbx_description
1 polymer ?
#
loop_
_entity_poly.entity_id
_entity_poly.type
_entity_poly.pdbx_seq_one_letter_code
_entity_poly.pdbx_strand_id
1 'polypeptide(L)'
;LLLREDAPPWLSTGFASDGNERNLAAGTGNANYSAGIALRQRGDGKTVKGDTKFDRFDQLSAYYQRQFNVGAYSVDWQLIGSKAADIGKDNSQFPLERIVLYPEENHLLSQVKLSGTGDWAARLSLHYQDLLTRETRETRSAIQGLESRVSEVANRSMDIGFTLEDRWQAGQLSGQYGFDYFGRRGVNARQDDFILSRLLGSTQSLDDGEENESALFATANRDFN
;
A
#
# COMPACT_ATOMS: atom_id res chain seq x y z
N LEU A 1 6.32 7.72 -2.94
CA LEU A 1 6.71 9.00 -2.32
C LEU A 1 7.81 8.70 -1.32
N LEU A 2 8.98 9.34 -1.43
CA LEU A 2 10.05 9.17 -0.44
C LEU A 2 9.76 10.10 0.74
N LEU A 3 9.67 9.54 1.96
CA LEU A 3 9.69 10.34 3.19
C LEU A 3 11.04 11.06 3.25
N ARG A 4 11.02 12.36 3.49
CA ARG A 4 12.24 13.16 3.66
C ARG A 4 12.17 13.87 5.00
N GLU A 5 12.99 13.41 5.93
CA GLU A 5 13.25 14.13 7.18
C GLU A 5 14.06 15.39 6.88
N ASP A 6 13.81 16.46 7.64
CA ASP A 6 14.57 17.72 7.58
C ASP A 6 14.67 18.35 6.19
N ALA A 7 13.65 18.17 5.36
CA ALA A 7 13.69 18.62 3.98
C ALA A 7 13.28 20.10 3.86
N PRO A 8 14.17 21.03 3.46
CA PRO A 8 13.73 22.35 3.01
C PRO A 8 12.78 22.20 1.81
N PRO A 9 12.05 23.27 1.41
CA PRO A 9 11.18 23.22 0.24
C PRO A 9 11.85 22.56 -0.96
N TRP A 10 11.20 21.54 -1.52
CA TRP A 10 11.76 20.74 -2.61
C TRP A 10 10.73 20.50 -3.69
N LEU A 11 11.24 20.35 -4.92
CA LEU A 11 10.49 19.98 -6.10
C LEU A 11 11.23 18.82 -6.77
N SER A 12 10.48 17.83 -7.24
CA SER A 12 10.97 16.70 -8.02
C SER A 12 10.06 16.51 -9.22
N THR A 13 10.68 16.36 -10.38
CA THR A 13 10.01 16.01 -11.63
C THR A 13 10.78 14.88 -12.28
N GLY A 14 10.09 14.07 -13.07
CA GLY A 14 10.70 12.97 -13.78
C GLY A 14 9.80 12.44 -14.88
N PHE A 15 10.47 11.85 -15.86
CA PHE A 15 9.86 11.31 -17.06
C PHE A 15 10.53 9.98 -17.39
N ALA A 16 9.73 8.99 -17.76
CA ALA A 16 10.21 7.77 -18.39
C ALA A 16 9.46 7.55 -19.71
N SER A 17 10.18 7.17 -20.76
CA SER A 17 9.59 6.97 -22.09
C SER A 17 8.67 5.76 -22.17
N ASP A 18 8.96 4.70 -21.41
CA ASP A 18 8.05 3.54 -21.30
C ASP A 18 6.75 3.96 -20.60
N GLY A 19 5.63 3.82 -21.31
CA GLY A 19 4.32 4.28 -20.85
C GLY A 19 4.19 5.80 -20.74
N ASN A 20 5.15 6.58 -21.24
CA ASN A 20 5.21 8.04 -21.05
C ASN A 20 5.00 8.47 -19.59
N GLU A 21 5.56 7.70 -18.64
CA GLU A 21 5.38 7.96 -17.21
C GLU A 21 5.88 9.35 -16.85
N ARG A 22 5.07 10.09 -16.10
CA ARG A 22 5.37 11.41 -15.56
C ARG A 22 5.22 11.36 -14.06
N ASN A 23 6.15 11.97 -13.36
CA ASN A 23 6.04 12.15 -11.93
C ASN A 23 6.35 13.61 -11.57
N LEU A 24 5.53 14.17 -10.69
CA LEU A 24 5.68 15.49 -10.13
C LEU A 24 5.47 15.37 -8.64
N ALA A 25 6.41 15.86 -7.85
CA ALA A 25 6.30 15.85 -6.40
C ALA A 25 6.87 17.13 -5.83
N ALA A 26 6.24 17.63 -4.78
CA ALA A 26 6.72 18.79 -4.05
C ALA A 26 6.49 18.57 -2.56
N GLY A 27 7.30 19.23 -1.75
CA GLY A 27 7.16 19.15 -0.31
C GLY A 27 7.99 20.20 0.40
N THR A 28 7.86 20.21 1.72
CA THR A 28 8.53 21.15 2.61
C THR A 28 8.60 20.56 4.00
N GLY A 29 9.44 21.14 4.85
CA GLY A 29 9.67 20.65 6.19
C GLY A 29 10.78 21.41 6.90
N ASN A 30 11.06 20.95 8.10
CA ASN A 30 12.17 21.35 8.95
C ASN A 30 12.45 20.22 9.96
N ALA A 31 13.28 20.52 10.97
CA ALA A 31 13.67 19.60 12.04
C ALA A 31 12.51 18.87 12.77
N ASN A 32 11.29 19.41 12.74
CA ASN A 32 10.17 18.90 13.53
C ASN A 32 9.02 18.37 12.68
N TYR A 33 9.00 18.64 11.37
CA TYR A 33 7.95 18.14 10.50
C TYR A 33 8.40 18.07 9.05
N SER A 34 7.77 17.20 8.28
CA SER A 34 7.86 17.18 6.84
C SER A 34 6.51 16.86 6.22
N ALA A 35 6.25 17.40 5.04
CA ALA A 35 5.04 17.15 4.29
C ALA A 35 5.37 17.13 2.80
N GLY A 36 4.59 16.37 2.04
CA GLY A 36 4.73 16.38 0.59
C GLY A 36 3.57 15.74 -0.11
N ILE A 37 3.49 16.03 -1.40
CA ILE A 37 2.49 15.53 -2.32
C ILE A 37 3.19 15.05 -3.59
N ALA A 38 2.70 13.98 -4.19
CA ALA A 38 3.15 13.52 -5.49
C ALA A 38 1.99 13.08 -6.36
N LEU A 39 2.06 13.50 -7.62
CA LEU A 39 1.25 13.02 -8.73
C LEU A 39 2.14 12.15 -9.62
N ARG A 40 1.65 10.96 -9.96
CA ARG A 40 2.27 10.08 -10.95
C ARG A 40 1.21 9.63 -11.92
N GLN A 41 1.56 9.60 -13.20
CA GLN A 41 0.68 9.16 -14.27
C GLN A 41 1.50 8.38 -15.27
N ARG A 42 0.92 7.31 -15.79
CA ARG A 42 1.56 6.44 -16.77
C ARG A 42 0.47 5.87 -17.69
N GLY A 43 0.73 5.84 -19.00
CA GLY A 43 -0.04 5.07 -19.97
C GLY A 43 0.57 3.68 -20.19
N ASP A 44 -0.07 2.86 -21.02
CA ASP A 44 0.39 1.48 -21.25
C ASP A 44 1.79 1.46 -21.90
N GLY A 45 2.71 0.73 -21.27
CA GLY A 45 4.07 0.54 -21.75
C GLY A 45 4.18 -0.43 -22.92
N LYS A 46 5.43 -0.74 -23.30
CA LYS A 46 5.74 -1.72 -24.35
C LYS A 46 6.76 -2.74 -23.89
N THR A 47 6.57 -4.00 -24.28
CA THR A 47 7.59 -5.05 -24.11
C THR A 47 8.75 -4.81 -25.08
N VAL A 48 9.87 -5.51 -24.89
CA VAL A 48 11.02 -5.49 -25.82
C VAL A 48 10.62 -5.90 -27.24
N LYS A 49 9.57 -6.72 -27.38
CA LYS A 49 9.04 -7.17 -28.68
C LYS A 49 8.03 -6.17 -29.30
N GLY A 50 7.65 -5.12 -28.56
CA GLY A 50 6.69 -4.11 -28.99
C GLY A 50 5.22 -4.39 -28.59
N ASP A 51 4.97 -5.47 -27.84
CA ASP A 51 3.62 -5.77 -27.34
C ASP A 51 3.21 -4.74 -26.28
N THR A 52 1.91 -4.44 -26.18
CA THR A 52 1.38 -3.57 -25.11
C THR A 52 1.51 -4.25 -23.76
N LYS A 53 2.08 -3.55 -22.78
CA LYS A 53 2.12 -3.95 -21.38
C LYS A 53 1.00 -3.20 -20.65
N PHE A 54 0.04 -3.93 -20.09
CA PHE A 54 -1.11 -3.33 -19.40
C PHE A 54 -0.72 -2.86 -18.01
N ASP A 55 -0.05 -1.71 -17.93
CA ASP A 55 0.55 -1.18 -16.69
C ASP A 55 0.39 0.33 -16.51
N ARG A 56 -0.57 0.93 -17.20
CA ARG A 56 -1.00 2.30 -16.93
C ARG A 56 -1.49 2.46 -15.49
N PHE A 57 -1.46 3.70 -15.00
CA PHE A 57 -2.05 4.10 -13.73
C PHE A 57 -2.09 5.63 -13.61
N ASP A 58 -3.01 6.12 -12.78
CA ASP A 58 -2.98 7.46 -12.20
C ASP A 58 -2.87 7.35 -10.68
N GLN A 59 -1.98 8.12 -10.06
CA GLN A 59 -1.75 8.07 -8.61
C GLN A 59 -1.49 9.45 -8.02
N LEU A 60 -2.24 9.78 -6.98
CA LEU A 60 -2.02 10.92 -6.09
C LEU A 60 -1.65 10.38 -4.71
N SER A 61 -0.56 10.86 -4.14
CA SER A 61 -0.15 10.51 -2.78
C SER A 61 0.27 11.75 -2.00
N ALA A 62 0.04 11.73 -0.70
CA ALA A 62 0.47 12.77 0.22
C ALA A 62 1.00 12.15 1.51
N TYR A 63 1.90 12.86 2.18
CA TYR A 63 2.33 12.51 3.52
C TYR A 63 2.49 13.74 4.40
N TYR A 64 2.39 13.49 5.70
CA TYR A 64 2.78 14.39 6.77
C TYR A 64 3.51 13.57 7.83
N GLN A 65 4.64 14.06 8.30
CA GLN A 65 5.38 13.52 9.43
C GLN A 65 5.66 14.63 10.42
N ARG A 66 5.61 14.33 11.71
CA ARG A 66 5.94 15.26 12.78
C ARG A 66 6.67 14.56 13.90
N GLN A 67 7.80 15.16 14.28
CA GLN A 67 8.60 14.74 15.41
C GLN A 67 8.49 15.78 16.53
N PHE A 68 8.27 15.32 17.75
CA PHE A 68 8.21 16.19 18.92
C PHE A 68 8.54 15.41 20.19
N ASN A 69 8.95 16.14 21.24
CA ASN A 69 9.21 15.56 22.55
C ASN A 69 8.07 15.87 23.52
N VAL A 70 7.74 14.90 24.37
CA VAL A 70 6.80 15.02 25.48
C VAL A 70 7.50 14.54 26.75
N GLY A 71 8.04 15.49 27.53
CA GLY A 71 8.86 15.17 28.70
C GLY A 71 10.13 14.40 28.29
N ALA A 72 10.31 13.20 28.82
CA ALA A 72 11.45 12.33 28.52
C ALA A 72 11.25 11.43 27.29
N TYR A 73 10.15 11.61 26.56
CA TYR A 73 9.78 10.78 25.42
C TYR A 73 9.88 11.54 24.10
N SER A 74 10.33 10.85 23.06
CA SER A 74 10.26 11.31 21.68
C SER A 74 9.12 10.61 20.95
N VAL A 75 8.35 11.40 20.20
CA VAL A 75 7.21 10.95 19.41
C VAL A 75 7.47 11.26 17.95
N ASP A 76 7.35 10.25 17.10
CA ASP A 76 7.35 10.38 15.64
C ASP A 76 5.99 9.92 15.11
N TRP A 77 5.21 10.87 14.59
CA TRP A 77 3.90 10.63 14.01
C TRP A 77 3.96 10.79 12.49
N GLN A 78 3.40 9.83 11.77
CA GLN A 78 3.33 9.79 10.32
C GLN A 78 1.89 9.57 9.86
N LEU A 79 1.49 10.28 8.81
CA LEU A 79 0.22 10.11 8.10
C LEU A 79 0.52 10.07 6.60
N ILE A 80 0.11 9.01 5.91
CA ILE A 80 0.35 8.79 4.49
C ILE A 80 -0.97 8.40 3.83
N GLY A 81 -1.38 9.17 2.82
CA GLY A 81 -2.55 8.89 2.00
C GLY A 81 -2.16 8.62 0.56
N SER A 82 -2.82 7.67 -0.09
CA SER A 82 -2.71 7.42 -1.52
C SER A 82 -4.08 7.14 -2.11
N LYS A 83 -4.36 7.72 -3.27
CA LYS A 83 -5.45 7.37 -4.15
C LYS A 83 -4.90 7.07 -5.53
N ALA A 84 -5.28 5.93 -6.09
CA ALA A 84 -4.88 5.53 -7.42
C ALA A 84 -6.09 4.98 -8.19
N ALA A 85 -5.98 5.03 -9.52
CA ALA A 85 -7.02 4.61 -10.43
C ALA A 85 -6.41 4.05 -11.72
N ASP A 86 -7.22 3.28 -12.43
CA ASP A 86 -6.89 2.67 -13.74
C ASP A 86 -5.55 1.91 -13.71
N ILE A 87 -5.26 1.19 -12.62
CA ILE A 87 -4.01 0.44 -12.48
C ILE A 87 -4.12 -0.84 -13.32
N GLY A 88 -3.45 -0.87 -14.46
CA GLY A 88 -3.35 -2.06 -15.29
C GLY A 88 -2.55 -3.17 -14.59
N LYS A 89 -2.98 -4.43 -14.75
CA LYS A 89 -2.22 -5.62 -14.37
C LYS A 89 -1.87 -6.44 -15.59
N ASP A 90 -0.64 -6.27 -16.04
CA ASP A 90 -0.08 -7.05 -17.13
C ASP A 90 -0.06 -8.53 -16.78
N ASN A 91 -0.48 -9.36 -17.74
CA ASN A 91 -0.59 -10.80 -17.57
C ASN A 91 -0.53 -11.48 -18.95
N SER A 92 -0.19 -12.77 -18.98
CA SER A 92 0.01 -13.51 -20.24
C SER A 92 -1.25 -13.70 -21.08
N GLN A 93 -2.43 -13.39 -20.54
CA GLN A 93 -3.73 -13.50 -21.20
C GLN A 93 -4.24 -12.14 -21.74
N PHE A 94 -3.53 -11.05 -21.44
CA PHE A 94 -3.81 -9.74 -21.99
C PHE A 94 -3.32 -9.63 -23.45
N PRO A 95 -4.04 -8.93 -24.35
CA PRO A 95 -5.38 -8.34 -24.17
C PRO A 95 -6.53 -9.28 -24.55
N LEU A 96 -6.23 -10.50 -25.00
CA LEU A 96 -7.16 -11.30 -25.80
C LEU A 96 -8.18 -12.09 -24.99
N GLU A 97 -7.80 -12.56 -23.80
CA GLU A 97 -8.65 -13.46 -22.99
C GLU A 97 -9.07 -12.81 -21.68
N ARG A 98 -8.15 -12.08 -21.04
CA ARG A 98 -8.35 -11.56 -19.68
C ARG A 98 -7.66 -10.21 -19.50
N ILE A 99 -8.44 -9.25 -19.00
CA ILE A 99 -7.97 -7.92 -18.62
C ILE A 99 -8.25 -7.77 -17.13
N VAL A 100 -7.22 -7.46 -16.33
CA VAL A 100 -7.36 -7.19 -14.90
C VAL A 100 -6.86 -5.78 -14.64
N LEU A 101 -7.71 -4.92 -14.10
CA LEU A 101 -7.32 -3.59 -13.64
C LEU A 101 -7.85 -3.32 -12.24
N TYR A 102 -7.24 -2.37 -11.56
CA TYR A 102 -7.81 -1.78 -10.35
C TYR A 102 -8.39 -0.42 -10.72
N PRO A 103 -9.72 -0.28 -10.89
CA PRO A 103 -10.32 1.00 -11.24
C PRO A 103 -10.12 2.04 -10.12
N GLU A 104 -10.08 1.60 -8.87
CA GLU A 104 -9.87 2.43 -7.69
C GLU A 104 -9.08 1.67 -6.62
N GLU A 105 -8.07 2.32 -6.06
CA GLU A 105 -7.26 1.86 -4.93
C GLU A 105 -7.03 3.04 -3.98
N ASN A 106 -7.44 2.91 -2.73
CA ASN A 106 -7.26 3.92 -1.70
C ASN A 106 -6.53 3.33 -0.49
N HIS A 107 -5.56 4.06 0.03
CA HIS A 107 -4.84 3.72 1.26
C HIS A 107 -4.69 4.94 2.16
N LEU A 108 -4.85 4.72 3.47
CA LEU A 108 -4.53 5.71 4.51
C LEU A 108 -3.80 5.01 5.65
N LEU A 109 -2.55 5.37 5.88
CA LEU A 109 -1.71 4.87 6.97
C LEU A 109 -1.48 6.00 7.98
N SER A 110 -1.77 5.76 9.24
CA SER A 110 -1.32 6.58 10.37
C SER A 110 -0.42 5.73 11.26
N GLN A 111 0.74 6.24 11.64
CA GLN A 111 1.68 5.53 12.49
C GLN A 111 2.21 6.47 13.57
N VAL A 112 2.27 6.00 14.81
CA VAL A 112 2.93 6.69 15.92
C VAL A 112 4.02 5.78 16.46
N LYS A 113 5.24 6.29 16.50
CA LYS A 113 6.36 5.70 17.22
C LYS A 113 6.64 6.53 18.48
N LEU A 114 6.77 5.86 19.61
CA LEU A 114 7.17 6.41 20.89
C LEU A 114 8.49 5.77 21.30
N SER A 115 9.43 6.56 21.77
CA SER A 115 10.68 6.10 22.40
C SER A 115 11.01 6.99 23.60
N GLY A 116 11.85 6.52 24.51
CA GLY A 116 12.23 7.27 25.72
C GLY A 116 13.70 7.15 26.07
N THR A 117 14.01 7.28 27.36
CA THR A 117 15.36 7.00 27.87
C THR A 117 15.67 5.50 27.77
N GLY A 118 16.76 5.16 27.09
CA GLY A 118 17.13 3.78 26.76
C GLY A 118 16.91 3.49 25.28
N ASP A 119 16.88 2.21 24.92
CA ASP A 119 16.80 1.77 23.52
C ASP A 119 15.43 1.22 23.14
N TRP A 120 14.44 1.31 24.03
CA TRP A 120 13.10 0.81 23.76
C TRP A 120 12.34 1.70 22.78
N ALA A 121 11.49 1.07 21.97
CA ALA A 121 10.55 1.75 21.10
C ALA A 121 9.21 1.00 21.06
N ALA A 122 8.11 1.76 21.05
CA ALA A 122 6.78 1.26 20.78
C ALA A 122 6.25 1.90 19.50
N ARG A 123 5.62 1.13 18.63
CA ARG A 123 5.02 1.60 17.38
C ARG A 123 3.60 1.10 17.28
N LEU A 124 2.66 1.99 16.98
CA LEU A 124 1.27 1.68 16.63
C LEU A 124 1.03 2.16 15.20
N SER A 125 0.44 1.33 14.35
CA SER A 125 0.01 1.69 13.01
C SER A 125 -1.46 1.33 12.78
N LEU A 126 -2.15 2.18 12.04
CA LEU A 126 -3.51 1.98 11.53
C LEU A 126 -3.47 2.17 10.02
N HIS A 127 -3.90 1.17 9.27
CA HIS A 127 -3.89 1.20 7.81
C HIS A 127 -5.26 0.83 7.25
N TYR A 128 -5.98 1.83 6.76
CA TYR A 128 -7.19 1.63 5.97
C TYR A 128 -6.82 1.34 4.52
N GLN A 129 -7.47 0.34 3.95
CA GLN A 129 -7.34 0.00 2.54
C GLN A 129 -8.70 -0.31 1.91
N ASP A 130 -8.86 0.14 0.67
CA ASP A 130 -10.04 -0.09 -0.16
C ASP A 130 -9.60 -0.28 -1.60
N LEU A 131 -9.92 -1.43 -2.17
CA LEU A 131 -9.48 -1.85 -3.49
C LEU A 131 -10.67 -2.39 -4.28
N LEU A 132 -10.92 -1.80 -5.44
CA LEU A 132 -11.78 -2.37 -6.46
C LEU A 132 -10.91 -3.08 -7.48
N THR A 133 -11.14 -4.37 -7.69
CA THR A 133 -10.56 -5.13 -8.79
C THR A 133 -11.63 -5.37 -9.84
N ARG A 134 -11.34 -5.03 -11.10
CA ARG A 134 -12.19 -5.37 -12.23
C ARG A 134 -11.47 -6.34 -13.14
N GLU A 135 -12.12 -7.44 -13.42
CA GLU A 135 -11.68 -8.44 -14.37
C GLU A 135 -12.67 -8.52 -15.54
N THR A 136 -12.17 -8.37 -16.76
CA THR A 136 -12.93 -8.62 -17.98
C THR A 136 -12.43 -9.89 -18.64
N ARG A 137 -13.33 -10.83 -18.93
CA ARG A 137 -13.05 -12.03 -19.72
C ARG A 137 -13.88 -12.07 -20.98
N GLU A 138 -13.21 -12.33 -22.10
CA GLU A 138 -13.88 -12.59 -23.37
C GLU A 138 -14.15 -14.09 -23.49
N THR A 139 -15.42 -14.48 -23.54
CA THR A 139 -15.84 -15.88 -23.67
C THR A 139 -16.64 -16.09 -24.94
N ARG A 140 -16.32 -17.13 -25.71
CA ARG A 140 -17.07 -17.45 -26.94
C ARG A 140 -18.28 -18.31 -26.58
N SER A 141 -19.48 -17.74 -26.66
CA SER A 141 -20.76 -18.42 -26.50
C SER A 141 -21.18 -19.06 -27.83
N ALA A 142 -21.56 -20.34 -27.82
CA ALA A 142 -22.00 -21.07 -29.01
C ALA A 142 -23.30 -20.50 -29.62
N ILE A 143 -24.06 -19.71 -28.86
CA ILE A 143 -25.37 -19.18 -29.25
C ILE A 143 -25.30 -17.69 -29.61
N GLN A 144 -24.43 -16.91 -28.97
CA GLN A 144 -24.44 -15.44 -29.05
C GLN A 144 -23.14 -14.80 -29.55
N GLY A 145 -22.09 -15.58 -29.85
CA GLY A 145 -20.80 -15.05 -30.32
C GLY A 145 -19.84 -14.73 -29.17
N LEU A 146 -18.97 -13.72 -29.32
CA LEU A 146 -18.09 -13.27 -28.23
C LEU A 146 -18.92 -12.51 -27.18
N GLU A 147 -18.95 -13.00 -25.94
CA GLU A 147 -19.56 -12.35 -24.79
C GLU A 147 -18.48 -11.92 -23.80
N SER A 148 -18.48 -10.63 -23.47
CA SER A 148 -17.63 -10.06 -22.43
C SER A 148 -18.31 -10.20 -21.07
N ARG A 149 -17.62 -10.88 -20.15
CA ARG A 149 -18.00 -11.00 -18.75
C ARG A 149 -17.13 -10.08 -17.91
N VAL A 150 -17.74 -9.30 -17.03
CA VAL A 150 -17.03 -8.43 -16.10
C VAL A 150 -17.30 -8.92 -14.68
N SER A 151 -16.25 -9.10 -13.89
CA SER A 151 -16.33 -9.40 -12.47
C SER A 151 -15.67 -8.26 -11.71
N GLU A 152 -16.39 -7.66 -10.76
CA GLU A 152 -15.89 -6.60 -9.90
C GLU A 152 -15.82 -7.08 -8.47
N VAL A 153 -14.63 -7.08 -7.88
CA VAL A 153 -14.41 -7.45 -6.48
C VAL A 153 -13.99 -6.21 -5.70
N ALA A 154 -14.86 -5.74 -4.83
CA ALA A 154 -14.56 -4.68 -3.86
C ALA A 154 -14.06 -5.31 -2.56
N ASN A 155 -12.86 -4.93 -2.12
CA ASN A 155 -12.23 -5.42 -0.90
C ASN A 155 -11.80 -4.24 -0.01
N ARG A 156 -12.23 -4.24 1.25
CA ARG A 156 -11.90 -3.21 2.24
C ARG A 156 -11.56 -3.82 3.58
N SER A 157 -10.62 -3.19 4.29
CA SER A 157 -10.26 -3.57 5.65
C SER A 157 -9.52 -2.46 6.39
N MET A 158 -9.44 -2.61 7.71
CA MET A 158 -8.56 -1.84 8.58
C MET A 158 -7.53 -2.78 9.22
N ASP A 159 -6.25 -2.49 9.00
CA ASP A 159 -5.13 -3.19 9.60
C ASP A 159 -4.61 -2.38 10.80
N ILE A 160 -4.25 -3.07 11.87
CA ILE A 160 -3.75 -2.53 13.14
C ILE A 160 -2.44 -3.24 13.44
N GLY A 161 -1.34 -2.51 13.48
CA GLY A 161 -0.02 -3.05 13.84
C GLY A 161 0.45 -2.47 15.17
N PHE A 162 1.01 -3.30 16.04
CA PHE A 162 1.70 -2.87 17.24
C PHE A 162 3.02 -3.62 17.41
N THR A 163 4.09 -2.88 17.68
CA THR A 163 5.40 -3.44 18.00
C THR A 163 5.92 -2.77 19.26
N LEU A 164 6.44 -3.56 20.19
CA LEU A 164 7.24 -3.10 21.33
C LEU A 164 8.58 -3.83 21.30
N GLU A 165 9.67 -3.09 21.25
CA GLU A 165 11.02 -3.64 21.23
C GLU A 165 11.93 -2.93 22.22
N ASP A 166 12.92 -3.64 22.74
CA ASP A 166 13.99 -3.11 23.57
C ASP A 166 15.29 -3.88 23.31
N ARG A 167 16.43 -3.26 23.64
CA ARG A 167 17.76 -3.85 23.45
C ARG A 167 18.30 -4.40 24.77
N TRP A 168 19.12 -5.42 24.67
CA TRP A 168 19.82 -6.00 25.81
C TRP A 168 21.29 -6.19 25.52
N GLN A 169 22.11 -6.14 26.57
CA GLN A 169 23.54 -6.41 26.50
C GLN A 169 23.98 -7.20 27.74
N ALA A 170 24.71 -8.29 27.52
CA ALA A 170 25.28 -9.13 28.57
C ALA A 170 26.71 -9.55 28.17
N GLY A 171 27.71 -8.81 28.66
CA GLY A 171 29.11 -9.01 28.28
C GLY A 171 29.33 -8.77 26.79
N GLN A 172 29.79 -9.80 26.07
CA GLN A 172 29.99 -9.75 24.61
C GLN A 172 28.72 -10.07 23.81
N LEU A 173 27.62 -10.40 24.48
CA LEU A 173 26.34 -10.65 23.82
C LEU A 173 25.52 -9.37 23.81
N SER A 174 24.85 -9.12 22.69
CA SER A 174 23.84 -8.08 22.57
C SER A 174 22.69 -8.56 21.71
N GLY A 175 21.52 -7.96 21.85
CA GLY A 175 20.39 -8.30 21.01
C GLY A 175 19.21 -7.40 21.25
N GLN A 176 18.07 -7.84 20.72
CA GLN A 176 16.77 -7.21 20.95
C GLN A 176 15.77 -8.27 21.37
N TYR A 177 14.77 -7.87 22.14
CA TYR A 177 13.59 -8.67 22.39
C TYR A 177 12.36 -7.78 22.21
N GLY A 178 11.21 -8.41 22.00
CA GLY A 178 10.01 -7.64 21.79
C GLY A 178 8.77 -8.49 21.59
N PHE A 179 7.71 -7.76 21.30
CA PHE A 179 6.37 -8.25 21.04
C PHE A 179 5.83 -7.57 19.80
N ASP A 180 5.25 -8.36 18.90
CA ASP A 180 4.51 -7.89 17.75
C ASP A 180 3.06 -8.34 17.84
N TYR A 181 2.16 -7.47 17.40
CA TYR A 181 0.76 -7.75 17.19
C TYR A 181 0.33 -7.21 15.85
N PHE A 182 -0.41 -8.02 15.10
CA PHE A 182 -1.10 -7.63 13.89
C PHE A 182 -2.57 -8.00 14.04
N GLY A 183 -3.46 -7.09 13.71
CA GLY A 183 -4.88 -7.35 13.65
C GLY A 183 -5.47 -6.76 12.38
N ARG A 184 -6.40 -7.47 11.76
CA ARG A 184 -7.21 -6.95 10.66
C ARG A 184 -8.67 -7.02 11.06
N ARG A 185 -9.44 -5.98 10.73
CA ARG A 185 -10.84 -5.79 11.13
C ARG A 185 -11.69 -5.34 9.95
N GLY A 186 -12.98 -5.70 10.00
CA GLY A 186 -13.96 -5.27 9.02
C GLY A 186 -13.60 -5.69 7.61
N VAL A 187 -13.04 -6.90 7.44
CA VAL A 187 -12.70 -7.43 6.11
C VAL A 187 -13.98 -7.72 5.37
N ASN A 188 -14.24 -6.94 4.34
CA ASN A 188 -15.41 -7.10 3.51
C ASN A 188 -14.97 -7.30 2.06
N ALA A 189 -15.38 -8.41 1.47
CA ALA A 189 -15.13 -8.74 0.08
C ALA A 189 -16.44 -9.06 -0.63
N ARG A 190 -16.80 -8.22 -1.60
CA ARG A 190 -18.02 -8.36 -2.40
C ARG A 190 -17.65 -8.47 -3.87
N GLN A 191 -18.19 -9.49 -4.53
CA GLN A 191 -18.09 -9.68 -5.96
C GLN A 191 -19.43 -9.40 -6.63
N ASP A 192 -19.44 -8.56 -7.66
CA ASP A 192 -20.57 -8.35 -8.56
C ASP A 192 -20.17 -8.80 -9.98
N ASP A 193 -20.98 -9.64 -10.61
CA ASP A 193 -20.72 -10.20 -11.94
C ASP A 193 -21.70 -9.64 -12.97
N PHE A 194 -21.20 -9.28 -14.15
CA PHE A 194 -21.96 -8.62 -15.21
C PHE A 194 -21.76 -9.28 -16.58
N ILE A 195 -22.82 -9.28 -17.40
CA ILE A 195 -22.78 -9.54 -18.85
C ILE A 195 -23.50 -8.41 -19.55
N LEU A 196 -22.88 -7.81 -20.59
CA LEU A 196 -23.46 -6.71 -21.36
C LEU A 196 -24.02 -5.59 -20.47
N SER A 197 -23.27 -5.25 -19.41
CA SER A 197 -23.63 -4.25 -18.37
C SER A 197 -24.86 -4.60 -17.53
N ARG A 198 -25.38 -5.83 -17.61
CA ARG A 198 -26.45 -6.34 -16.74
C ARG A 198 -25.83 -7.13 -15.59
N LEU A 199 -26.21 -6.80 -14.37
CA LEU A 199 -25.85 -7.56 -13.19
C LEU A 199 -26.44 -8.98 -13.29
N LEU A 200 -25.59 -9.98 -13.26
CA LEU A 200 -25.96 -11.39 -13.21
C LEU A 200 -26.16 -11.87 -11.78
N GLY A 201 -25.30 -11.41 -10.87
CA GLY A 201 -25.28 -11.89 -9.50
C GLY A 201 -24.30 -11.10 -8.65
N SER A 202 -24.49 -11.24 -7.34
CA SER A 202 -23.65 -10.65 -6.32
C SER A 202 -23.34 -11.72 -5.28
N THR A 203 -22.09 -11.79 -4.84
CA THR A 203 -21.63 -12.71 -3.80
C THR A 203 -20.80 -11.95 -2.79
N GLN A 204 -21.12 -12.10 -1.51
CA GLN A 204 -20.28 -11.62 -0.41
C GLN A 204 -19.42 -12.78 0.08
N SER A 205 -18.11 -12.74 -0.16
CA SER A 205 -17.18 -13.80 0.26
C SER A 205 -16.64 -13.60 1.68
N LEU A 206 -16.52 -12.34 2.12
CA LEU A 206 -16.19 -11.96 3.49
C LEU A 206 -17.11 -10.83 3.93
N ASP A 207 -17.72 -10.97 5.10
CA ASP A 207 -18.59 -9.96 5.72
C ASP A 207 -18.11 -9.75 7.15
N ASP A 208 -17.63 -8.55 7.44
CA ASP A 208 -17.03 -8.17 8.73
C ASP A 208 -15.98 -9.16 9.28
N GLY A 209 -15.11 -9.67 8.40
CA GLY A 209 -14.06 -10.61 8.79
C GLY A 209 -13.01 -10.00 9.71
N GLU A 210 -12.38 -10.84 10.53
CA GLU A 210 -11.31 -10.44 11.44
C GLU A 210 -10.15 -11.45 11.47
N GLU A 211 -8.96 -10.94 11.77
CA GLU A 211 -7.73 -11.72 11.91
C GLU A 211 -6.88 -11.12 13.04
N ASN A 212 -6.16 -11.99 13.76
CA ASN A 212 -5.28 -11.61 14.87
C ASN A 212 -4.05 -12.50 14.91
N GLU A 213 -2.89 -11.87 14.95
CA GLU A 213 -1.60 -12.52 15.08
C GLU A 213 -0.79 -11.82 16.17
N SER A 214 -0.03 -12.59 16.94
CA SER A 214 0.93 -12.04 17.89
C SER A 214 2.15 -12.92 18.02
N ALA A 215 3.28 -12.29 18.29
CA ALA A 215 4.56 -12.96 18.42
C ALA A 215 5.40 -12.35 19.54
N LEU A 216 6.18 -13.19 20.19
CA LEU A 216 7.31 -12.77 21.01
C LEU A 216 8.59 -13.14 20.26
N PHE A 217 9.58 -12.26 20.28
CA PHE A 217 10.86 -12.51 19.64
C PHE A 217 12.02 -12.10 20.53
N ALA A 218 13.17 -12.74 20.31
CA ALA A 218 14.44 -12.35 20.89
C ALA A 218 15.58 -12.74 19.95
N THR A 219 16.60 -11.90 19.85
CA THR A 219 17.84 -12.16 19.13
C THR A 219 19.02 -12.11 20.09
N ALA A 220 20.09 -12.85 19.78
CA ALA A 220 21.36 -12.82 20.51
C ALA A 220 22.49 -12.82 19.49
N ASN A 221 23.31 -11.78 19.51
CA ASN A 221 24.45 -11.57 18.62
C ASN A 221 25.72 -11.48 19.46
N ARG A 222 26.82 -12.02 18.90
CA ARG A 222 28.17 -11.89 19.45
C ARG A 222 29.10 -11.46 18.33
N ASP A 223 29.81 -10.36 18.55
CA ASP A 223 30.87 -9.95 17.63
C ASP A 223 32.11 -10.81 17.88
N PHE A 224 32.67 -11.38 16.81
CA PHE A 224 33.94 -12.08 16.83
C PHE A 224 35.00 -11.17 16.21
N ASN A 225 35.97 -10.74 17.01
CA ASN A 225 37.18 -10.06 16.54
C ASN A 225 38.15 -11.04 15.90
#